data_AF-A0A535M2S0-F1
#
_entry.id   AF-A0A535M2S0-F1
#
_cell.length_a   1.000
_cell.length_b   1.000
_cell.length_c   1.000
_cell.angle_alpha   90.00
_cell.angle_beta   90.00
_cell.angle_gamma   90.00
#
_symmetry.space_group_name_H-M   'P 1'
#
loop_
_entity.id
_entity.type
_entity.pdbx_description
1 polymer ?
#
loop_
_entity_poly.entity_id
_entity_poly.type
_entity_poly.pdbx_seq_one_letter_code
_entity_poly.pdbx_strand_id
1 'polypeptide(L)'
;MFEPRNMENDIDKLPTAPEHPRIAPSDPHDIIAMVQQHIALMAGQMIEPILVLEQLTRICLQLRYVGQRNYKLVIHEYSQAVEVYPDNAYVHFSLGTIHQQLGNFEKAVNAYNLALCESSLEVTARYNAARCLLYQGQPDVAIQQL
;
A
#
# COMPACT_ATOMS: atom_id res chain seq x y z
N MET A 1 59.60 4.99 0.90
CA MET A 1 58.92 3.78 0.40
C MET A 1 57.82 3.49 1.40
N PHE A 2 56.61 3.98 1.12
CA PHE A 2 55.43 3.83 1.98
C PHE A 2 54.50 2.83 1.30
N GLU A 3 54.25 1.68 1.94
CA GLU A 3 53.24 0.74 1.46
C GLU A 3 51.83 1.25 1.85
N PRO A 4 50.85 1.23 0.94
CA PRO A 4 49.50 1.66 1.27
C PRO A 4 48.79 0.59 2.10
N ARG A 5 48.18 1.03 3.20
CA ARG A 5 47.37 0.21 4.09
C ARG A 5 45.99 0.00 3.43
N ASN A 6 45.74 -1.19 2.86
CA ASN A 6 44.46 -1.55 2.24
C ASN A 6 43.31 -1.44 3.27
N MET A 7 42.41 -0.47 3.09
CA MET A 7 41.16 -0.30 3.84
C MET A 7 39.97 -1.01 3.15
N GLU A 8 40.15 -2.23 2.65
CA GLU A 8 39.11 -2.91 1.84
C GLU A 8 38.37 -4.06 2.55
N ASN A 9 38.57 -4.26 3.86
CA ASN A 9 38.03 -5.45 4.54
C ASN A 9 36.93 -5.21 5.60
N ASP A 10 36.34 -4.02 5.68
CA ASP A 10 35.26 -3.74 6.66
C ASP A 10 33.89 -3.43 6.04
N ILE A 11 33.67 -3.75 4.76
CA ILE A 11 32.36 -3.58 4.09
C ILE A 11 31.48 -4.84 4.25
N ASP A 12 32.05 -5.98 4.64
CA ASP A 12 31.37 -7.28 4.76
C ASP A 12 30.72 -7.56 6.13
N LYS A 13 30.55 -6.53 6.98
CA LYS A 13 29.97 -6.68 8.33
C LYS A 13 28.72 -5.85 8.59
N LEU A 14 28.01 -5.42 7.55
CA LEU A 14 26.63 -4.96 7.73
C LEU A 14 25.70 -6.17 7.64
N PRO A 15 24.83 -6.42 8.64
CA PRO A 15 23.82 -7.46 8.53
C PRO A 15 22.99 -7.17 7.28
N THR A 16 23.05 -8.09 6.31
CA THR A 16 22.21 -8.04 5.12
C THR A 16 20.76 -7.95 5.59
N ALA A 17 20.07 -6.89 5.18
CA ALA A 17 18.63 -6.78 5.38
C ALA A 17 17.96 -8.07 4.86
N PRO A 18 16.91 -8.59 5.53
CA PRO A 18 16.27 -9.81 5.10
C PRO A 18 15.89 -9.67 3.62
N GLU A 19 16.43 -10.57 2.79
CA GLU A 19 16.16 -10.59 1.37
C GLU A 19 14.64 -10.70 1.18
N HIS A 20 14.00 -9.61 0.78
CA HIS A 20 12.65 -9.70 0.23
C HIS A 20 12.75 -10.67 -0.96
N PRO A 21 11.97 -11.77 -0.98
CA PRO A 21 12.05 -12.75 -2.04
C PRO A 21 11.98 -12.05 -3.39
N ARG A 22 12.95 -12.31 -4.29
CA ARG A 22 12.85 -11.87 -5.68
C ARG A 22 11.65 -12.59 -6.29
N ILE A 23 10.50 -11.91 -6.29
CA ILE A 23 9.27 -12.40 -6.91
C ILE A 23 9.58 -12.57 -8.41
N ALA A 24 9.38 -13.78 -8.93
CA ALA A 24 9.51 -14.08 -10.36
C ALA A 24 8.68 -13.07 -11.18
N PRO A 25 9.05 -12.77 -12.45
CA PRO A 25 8.23 -11.92 -13.30
C PRO A 25 6.87 -12.58 -13.47
N SER A 26 5.92 -12.14 -12.66
CA SER A 26 4.57 -12.64 -12.63
C SER A 26 3.82 -12.17 -13.87
N ASP A 27 2.89 -13.00 -14.36
CA ASP A 27 1.97 -12.59 -15.42
C ASP A 27 1.39 -11.20 -15.06
N PRO A 28 1.53 -10.18 -15.92
CA PRO A 28 0.98 -8.85 -15.68
C PRO A 28 -0.53 -8.83 -15.40
N HIS A 29 -1.24 -9.94 -15.71
CA HIS A 29 -2.67 -10.11 -15.43
C HIS A 29 -2.96 -10.85 -14.11
N ASP A 30 -1.95 -11.45 -13.47
CA ASP A 30 -2.11 -12.09 -12.17
C ASP A 30 -2.17 -11.04 -11.06
N ILE A 31 -3.39 -10.79 -10.61
CA ILE A 31 -3.69 -9.78 -9.63
C ILE A 31 -3.10 -10.07 -8.26
N ILE A 32 -2.88 -11.34 -7.91
CA ILE A 32 -2.31 -11.70 -6.60
C ILE A 32 -0.84 -11.33 -6.58
N ALA A 33 -0.12 -11.65 -7.65
CA ALA A 33 1.29 -11.28 -7.75
C ALA A 33 1.48 -9.76 -7.78
N MET A 34 0.59 -9.01 -8.45
CA MET A 34 0.60 -7.55 -8.40
C MET A 34 0.43 -7.03 -6.97
N VAL A 35 -0.51 -7.60 -6.21
CA VAL A 35 -0.77 -7.20 -4.81
C VAL A 35 0.42 -7.55 -3.92
N GLN A 36 1.02 -8.72 -4.09
CA GLN A 36 2.19 -9.13 -3.32
C GLN A 36 3.41 -8.25 -3.61
N GLN A 37 3.64 -7.89 -4.86
CA GLN A 37 4.68 -6.92 -5.24
C GLN A 37 4.42 -5.55 -4.62
N HIS A 38 3.18 -5.07 -4.69
CA HIS A 38 2.79 -3.79 -4.11
C HIS A 38 2.96 -3.78 -2.58
N ILE A 39 2.59 -4.86 -1.89
CA ILE A 39 2.83 -5.02 -0.44
C ILE A 39 4.33 -5.03 -0.13
N ALA A 40 5.13 -5.74 -0.93
CA ALA A 40 6.58 -5.77 -0.75
C ALA A 40 7.22 -4.38 -0.90
N LEU A 41 6.73 -3.54 -1.80
CA LEU A 41 7.20 -2.16 -1.92
C LEU A 41 6.91 -1.33 -0.66
N MET A 42 5.72 -1.46 -0.09
CA MET A 42 5.33 -0.74 1.13
C MET A 42 6.04 -1.27 2.39
N ALA A 43 6.51 -2.52 2.36
CA ALA A 43 7.28 -3.15 3.42
C ALA A 43 8.78 -2.79 3.39
N GLY A 44 9.26 -2.18 2.31
CA GLY A 44 10.67 -1.85 2.12
C GLY A 44 11.15 -0.70 3.01
N GLN A 45 12.46 -0.63 3.23
CA GLN A 45 13.11 0.45 3.99
C GLN A 45 13.03 1.82 3.31
N MET A 46 12.82 1.84 1.99
CA MET A 46 12.65 3.05 1.18
C MET A 46 11.33 2.93 0.42
N ILE A 47 10.34 3.69 0.85
CA ILE A 47 9.05 3.78 0.18
C ILE A 47 9.15 4.89 -0.85
N GLU A 48 8.95 4.54 -2.12
CA GLU A 48 8.80 5.48 -3.24
C GLU A 48 7.31 5.75 -3.47
N PRO A 49 6.73 6.85 -2.97
CA PRO A 49 5.27 7.05 -2.93
C PRO A 49 4.63 6.99 -4.32
N ILE A 50 5.33 7.52 -5.32
CA ILE A 50 4.86 7.54 -6.71
C ILE A 50 4.64 6.11 -7.23
N LEU A 51 5.61 5.22 -6.99
CA LEU A 51 5.55 3.83 -7.46
C LEU A 51 4.42 3.06 -6.77
N VAL A 52 4.26 3.26 -5.46
CA VAL A 52 3.17 2.65 -4.68
C VAL A 52 1.81 3.08 -5.25
N LEU A 53 1.59 4.38 -5.45
CA LEU A 53 0.32 4.88 -5.97
C LEU A 53 0.05 4.45 -7.42
N GLU A 54 1.08 4.35 -8.25
CA GLU A 54 0.98 3.82 -9.61
C GLU A 54 0.55 2.35 -9.61
N GLN A 55 1.20 1.50 -8.81
CA GLN A 55 0.85 0.08 -8.70
C GLN A 55 -0.55 -0.11 -8.14
N LEU A 56 -0.94 0.65 -7.12
CA LEU A 56 -2.30 0.63 -6.59
C LEU A 56 -3.33 0.94 -7.68
N THR A 57 -3.06 1.96 -8.52
CA THR A 57 -3.96 2.33 -9.63
C THR A 57 -4.14 1.18 -10.62
N ARG A 58 -3.06 0.47 -10.95
CA ARG A 58 -3.09 -0.71 -11.84
C ARG A 58 -3.88 -1.87 -11.22
N ILE A 59 -3.68 -2.15 -9.93
CA ILE A 59 -4.45 -3.17 -9.18
C ILE A 59 -5.94 -2.83 -9.18
N CYS A 60 -6.29 -1.57 -8.87
CA CYS A 60 -7.69 -1.13 -8.86
C CYS A 60 -8.33 -1.25 -10.25
N LEU A 61 -7.62 -0.91 -11.32
CA LEU A 61 -8.11 -1.08 -12.68
C LEU A 61 -8.34 -2.57 -13.00
N GLN A 62 -7.36 -3.43 -12.70
CA GLN A 62 -7.49 -4.87 -12.92
C GLN A 62 -8.69 -5.44 -12.16
N LEU A 63 -8.85 -5.06 -10.88
CA LEU A 63 -10.00 -5.44 -10.05
C LEU A 63 -11.36 -5.09 -10.68
N ARG A 64 -11.47 -3.97 -11.42
CA ARG A 64 -12.70 -3.61 -12.13
C ARG A 64 -13.02 -4.59 -13.26
N TYR A 65 -12.01 -5.16 -13.92
CA TYR A 65 -12.19 -6.12 -15.02
C TYR A 65 -12.43 -7.55 -14.56
N VAL A 66 -11.70 -8.03 -13.53
CA VAL A 66 -11.76 -9.45 -13.12
C VAL A 66 -12.86 -9.81 -12.10
N GLY A 67 -13.68 -8.84 -11.67
CA GLY A 67 -14.93 -9.09 -10.93
C GLY A 67 -14.78 -9.58 -9.48
N GLN A 68 -15.92 -9.83 -8.82
CA GLN A 68 -16.06 -9.97 -7.35
C GLN A 68 -15.20 -11.05 -6.68
N ARG A 69 -14.85 -12.14 -7.38
CA ARG A 69 -14.07 -13.25 -6.80
C ARG A 69 -12.67 -12.80 -6.39
N ASN A 70 -12.04 -11.95 -7.20
CA ASN A 70 -10.67 -11.51 -6.98
C ASN A 70 -10.55 -10.48 -5.85
N TYR A 71 -11.60 -9.70 -5.61
CA TYR A 71 -11.63 -8.76 -4.48
C TYR A 71 -11.47 -9.45 -3.12
N LYS A 72 -12.06 -10.64 -2.93
CA LYS A 72 -11.93 -11.38 -1.67
C LYS A 72 -10.49 -11.80 -1.42
N LEU A 73 -9.80 -12.27 -2.47
CA LEU A 73 -8.40 -12.64 -2.39
C LEU A 73 -7.52 -11.42 -2.14
N VAL A 74 -7.74 -10.33 -2.88
CA VAL A 74 -6.99 -9.08 -2.67
C VAL A 74 -7.17 -8.55 -1.24
N ILE A 75 -8.40 -8.51 -0.72
CA ILE A 75 -8.65 -8.11 0.68
C ILE A 75 -7.92 -9.03 1.66
N HIS A 76 -7.88 -10.35 1.39
CA HIS A 76 -7.18 -11.29 2.23
C HIS A 76 -5.67 -10.98 2.29
N GLU A 77 -5.01 -10.79 1.15
CA GLU A 77 -3.57 -10.45 1.10
C GLU A 77 -3.27 -9.14 1.86
N TYR A 78 -4.09 -8.10 1.65
CA TYR A 78 -3.91 -6.85 2.39
C TYR A 78 -4.23 -6.97 3.89
N SER A 79 -5.16 -7.85 4.28
CA SER A 79 -5.44 -8.10 5.71
C SER A 79 -4.25 -8.75 6.39
N GLN A 80 -3.58 -9.69 5.72
CA GLN A 80 -2.32 -10.26 6.21
C GLN A 80 -1.22 -9.20 6.28
N ALA A 81 -1.15 -8.28 5.31
CA ALA A 81 -0.22 -7.15 5.37
C ALA A 81 -0.46 -6.25 6.57
N VAL A 82 -1.72 -6.00 6.97
CA VAL A 82 -2.06 -5.24 8.18
C VAL A 82 -1.62 -5.97 9.45
N GLU A 83 -1.72 -7.31 9.50
CA GLU A 83 -1.24 -8.06 10.66
C GLU A 83 0.28 -7.92 10.86
N VAL A 84 1.04 -7.81 9.77
CA VAL A 84 2.50 -7.65 9.82
C VAL A 84 2.91 -6.17 10.00
N TYR A 85 2.19 -5.26 9.37
CA TYR A 85 2.49 -3.81 9.34
C TYR A 85 1.27 -2.99 9.80
N PRO A 86 0.89 -3.08 11.09
CA PRO A 86 -0.35 -2.49 11.59
C PRO A 86 -0.39 -0.95 11.50
N ASP A 87 0.77 -0.30 11.50
CA ASP A 87 0.88 1.17 11.45
C ASP A 87 1.25 1.71 10.06
N ASN A 88 1.31 0.85 9.04
CA ASN A 88 1.72 1.27 7.70
C ASN A 88 0.57 1.99 6.97
N ALA A 89 0.71 3.31 6.84
CA ALA A 89 -0.28 4.17 6.22
C ALA A 89 -0.62 3.79 4.77
N TYR A 90 0.36 3.36 3.98
CA TYR A 90 0.13 2.98 2.57
C TYR A 90 -0.67 1.70 2.44
N VAL A 91 -0.49 0.73 3.35
CA VAL A 91 -1.30 -0.49 3.42
C VAL A 91 -2.76 -0.11 3.71
N HIS A 92 -2.99 0.73 4.72
CA HIS A 92 -4.33 1.22 5.06
C HIS A 92 -4.97 2.03 3.94
N PHE A 93 -4.21 2.91 3.29
CA PHE A 93 -4.69 3.69 2.14
C PHE A 93 -5.11 2.79 0.97
N SER A 94 -4.32 1.75 0.70
CA SER A 94 -4.61 0.77 -0.34
C SER A 94 -5.89 0.00 -0.03
N LEU A 95 -6.06 -0.47 1.21
CA LEU A 95 -7.30 -1.11 1.69
C LEU A 95 -8.50 -0.18 1.58
N GLY A 96 -8.35 1.09 1.95
CA GLY A 96 -9.40 2.10 1.82
C GLY A 96 -9.88 2.25 0.38
N THR A 97 -8.94 2.32 -0.54
CA THR A 97 -9.20 2.41 -1.99
C THR A 97 -9.95 1.18 -2.51
N ILE A 98 -9.56 -0.01 -2.08
CA ILE A 98 -10.20 -1.27 -2.49
C ILE A 98 -11.60 -1.41 -1.90
N HIS A 99 -11.78 -1.06 -0.61
CA HIS A 99 -13.09 -1.07 0.04
C HIS A 99 -14.04 -0.04 -0.59
N GLN A 100 -13.55 1.15 -0.94
CA GLN A 100 -14.32 2.15 -1.66
C GLN A 100 -14.81 1.61 -3.01
N GLN A 101 -13.94 0.96 -3.79
CA GLN A 101 -14.32 0.39 -5.09
C GLN A 101 -15.39 -0.70 -4.96
N LEU A 102 -15.43 -1.40 -3.83
CA LEU A 102 -16.45 -2.39 -3.50
C LEU A 102 -17.75 -1.81 -2.92
N GLY A 103 -17.81 -0.50 -2.68
CA GLY A 103 -18.94 0.14 -1.99
C GLY A 103 -18.98 -0.08 -0.48
N ASN A 104 -17.92 -0.64 0.11
CA ASN A 104 -17.77 -0.82 1.56
C ASN A 104 -17.30 0.49 2.21
N PHE A 105 -18.10 1.55 2.08
CA PHE A 105 -17.69 2.92 2.42
C PHE A 105 -17.27 3.09 3.88
N GLU A 106 -17.87 2.34 4.82
CA GLU A 106 -17.52 2.44 6.24
C GLU A 106 -16.11 1.93 6.50
N LYS A 107 -15.78 0.77 5.94
CA LYS A 107 -14.42 0.22 6.01
C LYS A 107 -13.42 1.11 5.29
N ALA A 108 -13.83 1.71 4.17
CA ALA A 108 -13.00 2.63 3.42
C ALA A 108 -12.62 3.87 4.26
N VAL A 109 -13.60 4.51 4.90
CA VAL A 109 -13.37 5.67 5.78
C VAL A 109 -12.43 5.31 6.93
N ASN A 110 -12.66 4.19 7.61
CA ASN A 110 -11.79 3.75 8.70
C ASN A 110 -10.34 3.55 8.24
N ALA A 111 -10.14 2.89 7.10
CA ALA A 111 -8.81 2.67 6.54
C ALA A 111 -8.14 3.97 6.09
N TYR A 112 -8.88 4.90 5.48
CA TYR A 112 -8.33 6.21 5.14
C TYR A 112 -7.95 7.03 6.38
N ASN A 113 -8.72 6.96 7.46
CA ASN A 113 -8.39 7.63 8.72
C ASN A 113 -7.08 7.10 9.32
N LEU A 114 -6.83 5.79 9.22
CA LEU A 114 -5.57 5.19 9.66
C LEU A 114 -4.38 5.62 8.78
N ALA A 115 -4.62 5.95 7.51
CA ALA A 115 -3.57 6.44 6.60
C ALA A 115 -3.18 7.91 6.82
N LEU A 116 -3.90 8.66 7.68
CA LEU A 116 -3.64 10.08 7.93
C LEU A 116 -2.32 10.34 8.68
N CYS A 117 -1.73 9.32 9.30
CA CYS A 117 -0.44 9.47 9.97
C CYS A 117 0.72 9.78 9.01
N GLU A 118 0.54 9.52 7.72
CA GLU A 118 1.53 9.78 6.68
C GLU A 118 1.20 11.08 5.93
N SER A 119 2.05 12.10 6.12
CA SER A 119 1.81 13.45 5.58
C SER A 119 1.67 13.47 4.06
N SER A 120 2.36 12.57 3.35
CA SER A 120 2.26 12.45 1.90
C SER A 120 0.90 11.92 1.42
N LEU A 121 0.15 11.25 2.29
CA LEU A 121 -1.18 10.70 2.00
C LEU A 121 -2.32 11.53 2.59
N GLU A 122 -2.06 12.34 3.63
CA GLU A 122 -3.06 13.07 4.42
C GLU A 122 -4.17 13.71 3.58
N VAL A 123 -3.81 14.60 2.66
CA VAL A 123 -4.77 15.34 1.81
C VAL A 123 -5.62 14.39 0.97
N THR A 124 -5.00 13.37 0.37
CA THR A 124 -5.67 12.42 -0.52
C THR A 124 -6.58 11.47 0.28
N ALA A 125 -6.14 11.02 1.44
CA ALA A 125 -6.89 10.17 2.35
C ALA A 125 -8.11 10.90 2.90
N ARG A 126 -7.94 12.15 3.37
CA ARG A 126 -9.02 13.06 3.77
C ARG A 126 -10.08 13.24 2.68
N TYR A 127 -9.62 13.56 1.46
CA TYR A 127 -10.51 13.71 0.31
C TYR A 127 -11.28 12.42 -0.02
N ASN A 128 -10.62 11.27 -0.02
CA ASN A 128 -11.28 10.00 -0.31
C ASN A 128 -12.23 9.54 0.81
N ALA A 129 -11.90 9.82 2.07
CA ALA A 129 -12.79 9.62 3.21
C ALA A 129 -14.04 10.50 3.08
N ALA A 130 -13.87 11.79 2.78
CA ALA A 130 -14.99 12.71 2.53
C ALA A 130 -15.92 12.20 1.43
N ARG A 131 -15.36 11.72 0.31
CA ARG A 131 -16.14 11.10 -0.77
C ARG A 131 -16.94 9.89 -0.31
N CYS A 132 -16.33 9.00 0.48
CA CYS A 132 -17.02 7.84 1.03
C CYS A 132 -18.17 8.24 1.96
N LEU A 133 -17.96 9.25 2.81
CA LEU A 133 -19.00 9.81 3.70
C LEU A 133 -20.15 10.44 2.91
N LEU A 134 -19.86 11.12 1.79
CA LEU A 134 -20.90 11.63 0.89
C LEU A 134 -21.74 10.49 0.27
N TYR A 135 -21.11 9.39 -0.15
CA TYR A 135 -21.85 8.21 -0.63
C TYR A 135 -22.71 7.55 0.45
N GLN A 136 -22.35 7.71 1.73
CA GLN A 136 -23.16 7.28 2.86
C GLN A 136 -24.28 8.26 3.24
N GLY A 137 -24.35 9.43 2.59
CA GLY A 137 -25.32 10.47 2.95
C GLY A 137 -24.97 11.24 4.22
N GLN A 138 -23.68 11.32 4.58
CA GLN A 138 -23.17 12.03 5.75
C GLN A 138 -22.36 13.29 5.37
N PRO A 139 -23.00 14.31 4.76
CA PRO A 139 -22.29 15.50 4.28
C PRO A 139 -21.66 16.34 5.40
N ASP A 140 -22.28 16.39 6.58
CA ASP A 140 -21.77 17.17 7.71
C ASP A 140 -20.42 16.64 8.19
N VAL A 141 -20.28 15.31 8.25
CA VAL A 141 -19.02 14.65 8.61
C VAL A 141 -18.01 14.77 7.47
N ALA A 142 -18.46 14.71 6.22
CA ALA A 142 -17.59 14.85 5.05
C ALA A 142 -16.91 16.23 4.98
N ILE A 143 -17.60 17.32 5.34
CA ILE A 143 -17.02 18.67 5.35
C ILE A 143 -15.89 18.78 6.38
N GLN A 144 -15.97 18.08 7.50
CA GLN A 144 -14.88 18.07 8.50
C GLN A 144 -13.60 17.40 7.98
N GLN A 145 -13.72 16.58 6.93
CA GLN A 145 -12.60 15.92 6.28
C GLN A 145 -11.92 16.78 5.21
N LEU A 146 -12.44 17.95 4.83
CA LEU A 146 -11.82 18.85 3.84
C LEU A 146 -11.11 20.03 4.53
#